data_AF-A0AAU7AJW5-F1
#
_entry.id   AF-A0AAU7AJW5-F1
#
_cell.length_a   1.000
_cell.length_b   1.000
_cell.length_c   1.000
_cell.angle_alpha   90.00
_cell.angle_beta   90.00
_cell.angle_gamma   90.00
#
_symmetry.space_group_name_H-M   'P 1'
#
loop_
_entity.id
_entity.type
_entity.pdbx_description
1 polymer ?
#
loop_
_entity_poly.entity_id
_entity_poly.type
_entity_poly.pdbx_seq_one_letter_code
_entity_poly.pdbx_strand_id
1 'polypeptide(L)'
;MPVLSSRNEKGRFEFEKNQTILEVSLENELSHLHVCGGHGRCSTCRVQVLDGLENCENRNAIEQAMSEKLDFPDDVRLACQTKLKGDVTIRRLLNGMEDIKFAKSAIEQSGPIGSNKDVAILFADIENFTPLSERMASFDVMYLLNKYFDFAGDIVMSNGGAMNNYIGDAFLAVFGLDDTGDETFRAVKAGIEIQSRLNEFSAQVEEDFDELFKVRIGIHYGEVIVGMLGCRGTERLSVIGDTVNMAARAEAANKDADTDMLITEMAFSQVEGRVEVEDFIRMKLKGTSERTTLYEIKSVIGDSLAKENTEQKIIGGIEWHRSVPVADLKEGSKLETSYQDEAVLVFRHDGELRAVQNACTHMNLPLTGGDIDDGGNITCPFHGTAYCTKTGEVTKWCEGLPDDMPAENKAMITSIKQNPIKTFLTLESDNHVWLAEP
;
A
#
# COMPACT_ATOMS: atom_id res chain seq x y z
N MET A 1 35.81 6.80 30.31
CA MET A 1 34.37 6.97 30.00
C MET A 1 33.61 5.81 30.61
N PRO A 2 32.30 5.92 30.91
CA PRO A 2 31.52 4.76 31.32
C PRO A 2 31.49 3.70 30.21
N VAL A 3 31.25 2.45 30.60
CA VAL A 3 31.36 1.28 29.71
C VAL A 3 30.06 0.49 29.67
N LEU A 4 29.55 0.27 28.46
CA LEU A 4 28.50 -0.71 28.19
C LEU A 4 29.16 -2.06 27.86
N SER A 5 28.91 -3.07 28.68
CA SER A 5 29.39 -4.43 28.43
C SER A 5 28.25 -5.29 27.90
N SER A 6 28.49 -6.05 26.82
CA SER A 6 27.47 -6.97 26.30
C SER A 6 27.89 -8.43 26.47
N ARG A 7 27.03 -9.22 27.11
CA ARG A 7 27.25 -10.66 27.30
C ARG A 7 27.22 -11.44 26.00
N ASN A 8 26.43 -11.00 25.03
CA ASN A 8 26.25 -11.70 23.75
C ASN A 8 27.51 -11.59 22.87
N GLU A 9 28.08 -10.40 22.76
CA GLU A 9 29.23 -10.12 21.90
C GLU A 9 30.57 -10.26 22.63
N LYS A 10 30.55 -10.42 23.97
CA LYS A 10 31.74 -10.37 24.84
C LYS A 10 32.58 -9.09 24.61
N GLY A 11 31.90 -7.99 24.31
CA GLY A 11 32.48 -6.67 24.01
C GLY A 11 32.28 -5.67 25.14
N ARG A 12 33.15 -4.66 25.19
CA ARG A 12 33.08 -3.51 26.10
C ARG A 12 33.17 -2.24 25.24
N PHE A 13 32.18 -1.37 25.38
CA PHE A 13 31.99 -0.20 24.53
C PHE A 13 31.98 1.05 25.40
N GLU A 14 32.91 1.98 25.15
CA GLU A 14 32.92 3.27 25.83
C GLU A 14 31.85 4.18 25.23
N PHE A 15 31.21 5.00 26.07
CA PHE A 15 30.13 5.88 25.61
C PHE A 15 30.10 7.21 26.39
N GLU A 16 29.46 8.23 25.82
CA GLU A 16 29.16 9.50 26.44
C GLU A 16 27.88 9.45 27.29
N LYS A 17 27.85 10.15 28.42
CA LYS A 17 26.67 10.17 29.28
C LYS A 17 25.43 10.64 28.51
N ASN A 18 24.29 10.01 28.82
CA ASN A 18 22.98 10.24 28.21
C ASN A 18 22.75 9.64 26.81
N GLN A 19 23.70 8.85 26.28
CA GLN A 19 23.40 7.99 25.13
C GLN A 19 22.48 6.83 25.54
N THR A 20 21.63 6.42 24.61
CA THR A 20 20.80 5.23 24.72
C THR A 20 21.62 3.97 24.46
N ILE A 21 21.17 2.84 25.00
CA ILE A 21 21.81 1.53 24.75
C ILE A 21 21.86 1.22 23.24
N LEU A 22 20.83 1.62 22.48
CA LEU A 22 20.79 1.42 21.03
C LEU A 22 21.82 2.28 20.31
N GLU A 23 21.96 3.57 20.64
CA GLU A 23 22.98 4.45 20.04
C GLU A 23 24.39 3.88 20.25
N VAL A 24 24.73 3.50 21.48
CA VAL A 24 26.03 2.86 21.79
C VAL A 24 26.22 1.56 20.99
N SER A 25 25.16 0.77 20.82
CA SER A 25 25.22 -0.46 20.02
C SER A 25 25.51 -0.17 18.54
N LEU A 26 24.81 0.80 17.95
CA LEU A 26 24.92 1.11 16.52
C LEU A 26 26.24 1.79 16.18
N GLU A 27 26.73 2.70 17.04
CA GLU A 27 28.05 3.35 16.89
C GLU A 27 29.22 2.34 16.91
N ASN A 28 29.02 1.21 17.58
CA ASN A 28 30.00 0.12 17.67
C ASN A 28 29.68 -1.03 16.70
N GLU A 29 28.92 -0.76 15.63
CA GLU A 29 28.59 -1.69 14.55
C GLU A 29 27.89 -2.98 15.01
N LEU A 30 27.21 -2.95 16.16
CA LEU A 30 26.43 -4.08 16.62
C LEU A 30 25.11 -4.14 15.85
N SER A 31 24.82 -5.30 15.25
CA SER A 31 23.54 -5.58 14.61
C SER A 31 22.43 -5.76 15.65
N HIS A 32 22.04 -4.66 16.29
CA HIS A 32 20.99 -4.58 17.29
C HIS A 32 19.65 -4.49 16.58
N LEU A 33 18.74 -5.45 16.78
CA LEU A 33 17.45 -5.44 16.11
C LEU A 33 16.52 -4.32 16.62
N HIS A 34 16.00 -3.47 15.74
CA HIS A 34 15.12 -2.35 16.10
C HIS A 34 14.14 -2.00 14.97
N VAL A 35 13.07 -2.80 14.80
CA VAL A 35 12.23 -2.74 13.58
C VAL A 35 11.46 -1.43 13.38
N CYS A 36 11.23 -0.69 14.46
CA CYS A 36 10.61 0.64 14.41
C CYS A 36 11.61 1.80 14.23
N GLY A 37 12.88 1.54 13.91
CA GLY A 37 13.88 2.61 13.76
C GLY A 37 14.30 3.28 15.08
N GLY A 38 13.95 2.70 16.24
CA GLY A 38 14.32 3.25 17.55
C GLY A 38 13.29 4.19 18.18
N HIS A 39 12.10 4.34 17.60
CA HIS A 39 11.04 5.21 18.12
C HIS A 39 10.23 4.64 19.30
N GLY A 40 10.66 3.51 19.88
CA GLY A 40 9.97 2.87 21.01
C GLY A 40 8.59 2.28 20.66
N ARG A 41 8.29 2.07 19.36
CA ARG A 41 7.03 1.49 18.86
C ARG A 41 7.07 -0.03 18.74
N CYS A 42 8.21 -0.65 19.04
CA CYS A 42 8.39 -2.10 19.05
C CYS A 42 9.24 -2.50 20.23
N SER A 43 9.14 -3.76 20.66
CA SER A 43 9.97 -4.33 21.71
C SER A 43 11.19 -5.09 21.21
N THR A 44 11.55 -4.99 19.92
CA THR A 44 12.59 -5.85 19.34
C THR A 44 14.00 -5.48 19.77
N CYS A 45 14.22 -4.23 20.18
CA CYS A 45 15.49 -3.75 20.72
C CYS A 45 15.66 -4.04 22.22
N ARG A 46 14.78 -4.86 22.81
CA ARG A 46 14.82 -5.07 24.25
C ARG A 46 16.08 -5.81 24.68
N VAL A 47 16.62 -5.37 25.80
CA VAL A 47 17.76 -5.97 26.47
C VAL A 47 17.37 -6.31 27.89
N GLN A 48 18.03 -7.31 28.46
CA GLN A 48 18.06 -7.50 29.89
C GLN A 48 19.33 -6.85 30.44
N VAL A 49 19.17 -5.96 31.42
CA VAL A 49 20.26 -5.41 32.20
C VAL A 49 20.67 -6.45 33.25
N LEU A 50 21.88 -6.96 33.12
CA LEU A 50 22.43 -7.98 34.02
C LEU A 50 23.12 -7.35 35.24
N ASP A 51 23.67 -6.15 35.09
CA ASP A 51 24.36 -5.40 36.13
C ASP A 51 24.32 -3.89 35.83
N GLY A 52 24.29 -3.06 36.87
CA GLY A 52 24.27 -1.59 36.76
C GLY A 52 22.90 -0.99 36.38
N LEU A 53 21.78 -1.60 36.79
CA LEU A 53 20.44 -1.06 36.49
C LEU A 53 20.24 0.35 37.08
N GLU A 54 20.85 0.65 38.22
CA GLU A 54 20.90 1.98 38.85
C GLU A 54 21.60 3.04 37.98
N ASN A 55 22.40 2.61 37.00
CA ASN A 55 23.07 3.48 36.03
C ASN A 55 22.22 3.71 34.76
N CYS A 56 21.04 3.08 34.66
CA CYS A 56 20.05 3.38 33.64
C CYS A 56 19.12 4.51 34.11
N GLU A 57 18.70 5.38 33.20
CA GLU A 57 17.61 6.30 33.49
C GLU A 57 16.28 5.57 33.75
N ASN A 58 15.43 6.19 34.58
CA ASN A 58 14.05 5.74 34.75
C ASN A 58 13.35 5.64 33.40
N ARG A 59 12.37 4.72 33.29
CA ARG A 59 11.57 4.56 32.08
C ARG A 59 10.96 5.92 31.71
N ASN A 60 11.16 6.33 30.46
CA ASN A 60 10.40 7.45 29.92
C ASN A 60 8.95 6.99 29.62
N ALA A 61 8.06 7.92 29.23
CA ALA A 61 6.66 7.59 28.99
C ALA A 61 6.45 6.48 27.94
N ILE A 62 7.28 6.46 26.89
CA ILE A 62 7.19 5.48 25.79
C ILE A 62 7.58 4.08 26.30
N GLU A 63 8.72 4.00 26.98
CA GLU A 63 9.20 2.75 27.56
C GLU A 63 8.28 2.23 28.67
N GLN A 64 7.73 3.13 29.48
CA GLN A 64 6.78 2.79 30.54
C GLN A 64 5.50 2.18 29.95
N ALA A 65 4.90 2.81 28.94
CA ALA A 65 3.72 2.29 28.27
C ALA A 65 3.96 0.91 27.63
N MET A 66 5.12 0.70 26.99
CA MET A 66 5.48 -0.60 26.43
C MET A 66 5.67 -1.66 27.51
N SER A 67 6.33 -1.28 28.62
CA SER A 67 6.58 -2.17 29.74
C SER A 67 5.29 -2.63 30.40
N GLU A 68 4.32 -1.74 30.60
CA GLU A 68 3.02 -2.08 31.18
C GLU A 68 2.23 -2.98 30.22
N LYS A 69 2.25 -2.68 28.92
CA LYS A 69 1.54 -3.46 27.90
C LYS A 69 2.06 -4.89 27.77
N LEU A 70 3.38 -5.10 27.90
CA LEU A 70 4.03 -6.40 27.70
C LEU A 70 4.50 -7.07 29.00
N ASP A 71 4.18 -6.46 30.15
CA ASP A 71 4.56 -6.92 31.48
C ASP A 71 6.07 -7.17 31.63
N PHE A 72 6.88 -6.17 31.29
CA PHE A 72 8.34 -6.29 31.42
C PHE A 72 8.79 -6.17 32.87
N PRO A 73 9.66 -7.07 33.36
CA PRO A 73 10.35 -6.87 34.63
C PRO A 73 11.28 -5.65 34.54
N ASP A 74 11.63 -5.06 35.69
CA ASP A 74 12.41 -3.80 35.75
C ASP A 74 13.77 -3.87 35.06
N ASP A 75 14.38 -5.06 35.03
CA ASP A 75 15.66 -5.33 34.39
C ASP A 75 15.54 -5.52 32.86
N VAL A 76 14.33 -5.61 32.32
CA VAL A 76 14.09 -5.61 30.88
C VAL A 76 13.75 -4.21 30.40
N ARG A 77 14.60 -3.72 29.50
CA ARG A 77 14.64 -2.33 29.05
C ARG A 77 14.58 -2.25 27.52
N LEU A 78 13.97 -1.20 27.00
CA LEU A 78 14.04 -0.89 25.57
C LEU A 78 15.35 -0.16 25.28
N ALA A 79 16.25 -0.78 24.50
CA ALA A 79 17.56 -0.20 24.25
C ALA A 79 17.49 1.18 23.61
N CYS A 80 16.48 1.44 22.77
CA CYS A 80 16.29 2.74 22.11
C CYS A 80 15.78 3.85 23.03
N GLN A 81 15.24 3.52 24.20
CA GLN A 81 14.66 4.50 25.12
C GLN A 81 15.49 4.66 26.40
N THR A 82 16.20 3.60 26.81
CA THR A 82 17.00 3.61 28.03
C THR A 82 18.32 4.33 27.82
N LYS A 83 18.47 5.50 28.46
CA LYS A 83 19.69 6.28 28.53
C LYS A 83 20.61 5.80 29.66
N LEU A 84 21.91 5.94 29.46
CA LEU A 84 22.95 5.44 30.36
C LEU A 84 23.70 6.58 31.07
N LYS A 85 24.01 6.38 32.36
CA LYS A 85 24.73 7.33 33.23
C LYS A 85 26.06 6.81 33.79
N GLY A 86 26.28 5.50 33.74
CA GLY A 86 27.42 4.79 34.32
C GLY A 86 27.59 3.40 33.70
N ASP A 87 28.46 2.57 34.26
CA ASP A 87 28.76 1.25 33.72
C ASP A 87 27.53 0.34 33.79
N VAL A 88 27.23 -0.37 32.69
CA VAL A 88 26.08 -1.28 32.59
C VAL A 88 26.49 -2.53 31.84
N THR A 89 26.02 -3.70 32.31
CA THR A 89 26.14 -4.95 31.57
C THR A 89 24.79 -5.39 31.05
N ILE A 90 24.68 -5.66 29.75
CA ILE A 90 23.44 -6.08 29.10
C ILE A 90 23.54 -7.47 28.46
N ARG A 91 22.37 -8.05 28.22
CA ARG A 91 22.14 -9.16 27.31
C ARG A 91 21.02 -8.79 26.34
N ARG A 92 21.31 -8.74 25.04
CA ARG A 92 20.29 -8.60 24.00
C ARG A 92 19.39 -9.82 24.02
N LEU A 93 18.07 -9.61 24.05
CA LEU A 93 17.12 -10.73 24.11
C LEU A 93 16.84 -11.33 22.73
N LEU A 94 16.88 -10.50 21.67
CA LEU A 94 16.81 -10.95 20.27
C LEU A 94 18.21 -10.81 19.65
N ASN A 95 18.88 -11.94 19.45
CA ASN A 95 20.27 -12.02 19.00
C ASN A 95 20.58 -13.27 18.17
N GLY A 96 19.56 -14.04 17.78
CA GLY A 96 19.75 -15.23 16.95
C GLY A 96 20.33 -14.88 15.58
N MET A 97 20.90 -15.85 14.87
CA MET A 97 21.42 -15.63 13.52
C MET A 97 20.35 -15.08 12.56
N GLU A 98 19.09 -15.48 12.74
CA GLU A 98 17.95 -14.97 11.96
C GLU A 98 17.62 -13.52 12.31
N ASP A 99 17.57 -13.18 13.61
CA ASP A 99 17.39 -11.80 14.08
C ASP A 99 18.48 -10.86 13.54
N ILE A 100 19.74 -11.33 13.53
CA ILE A 100 20.88 -10.58 13.02
C ILE A 100 20.76 -10.34 11.51
N LYS A 101 20.40 -11.37 10.74
CA LYS A 101 20.17 -11.25 9.29
C LYS A 101 19.03 -10.27 9.00
N PHE A 102 17.94 -10.38 9.75
CA PHE A 102 16.79 -9.51 9.62
C PHE A 102 17.13 -8.05 9.98
N ALA A 103 17.83 -7.83 11.10
CA ALA A 103 18.30 -6.50 11.50
C ALA A 103 19.20 -5.87 10.42
N LYS A 104 20.15 -6.62 9.86
CA LYS A 104 21.02 -6.13 8.78
C LYS A 104 20.23 -5.75 7.53
N SER A 105 19.32 -6.61 7.09
CA SER A 105 18.48 -6.35 5.92
C SER A 105 17.59 -5.12 6.11
N ALA A 106 17.03 -4.92 7.31
CA ALA A 106 16.20 -3.77 7.62
C ALA A 106 17.01 -2.46 7.67
N ILE A 107 18.23 -2.50 8.22
CA ILE A 107 19.13 -1.34 8.28
C ILE A 107 19.64 -0.96 6.88
N GLU A 108 19.98 -1.93 6.03
CA GLU A 108 20.45 -1.71 4.65
C GLU A 108 19.38 -1.08 3.75
N GLN A 109 18.09 -1.32 4.03
CA GLN A 109 16.96 -0.72 3.30
C GLN A 109 16.60 0.71 3.76
N SER A 110 17.41 1.34 4.62
CA SER A 110 17.32 2.76 5.01
C SER A 110 15.94 3.22 5.53
N GLY A 111 15.29 2.43 6.39
CA GLY A 111 14.07 2.88 7.08
C GLY A 111 13.40 1.84 7.99
N PRO A 112 12.38 2.25 8.77
CA PRO A 112 11.49 1.33 9.48
C PRO A 112 10.82 0.34 8.50
N ILE A 113 10.54 -0.89 8.96
CA ILE A 113 9.93 -1.97 8.14
C ILE A 113 8.45 -1.69 7.80
N GLY A 114 7.90 -0.59 8.34
CA GLY A 114 6.60 -0.05 8.02
C GLY A 114 6.46 1.38 8.52
N SER A 115 5.48 2.11 7.99
CA SER A 115 5.16 3.47 8.39
C SER A 115 3.85 3.50 9.17
N ASN A 116 3.75 4.39 10.16
CA ASN A 116 2.46 4.65 10.80
C ASN A 116 1.64 5.57 9.90
N LYS A 117 0.37 5.22 9.67
CA LYS A 117 -0.59 6.07 8.98
C LYS A 117 -1.91 6.04 9.74
N ASP A 118 -2.57 7.20 9.81
CA ASP A 118 -3.96 7.26 10.23
C ASP A 118 -4.83 6.96 9.02
N VAL A 119 -5.67 5.94 9.12
CA VAL A 119 -6.49 5.46 8.01
C VAL A 119 -7.91 5.17 8.48
N ALA A 120 -8.85 5.17 7.55
CA ALA A 120 -10.14 4.55 7.76
C ALA A 120 -10.13 3.13 7.18
N ILE A 121 -10.57 2.16 7.97
CA ILE A 121 -10.72 0.76 7.57
C ILE A 121 -12.20 0.48 7.39
N LEU A 122 -12.57 -0.05 6.23
CA LEU A 122 -13.87 -0.65 5.96
C LEU A 122 -13.67 -2.16 5.91
N PHE A 123 -14.36 -2.88 6.79
CA PHE A 123 -14.41 -4.34 6.80
C PHE A 123 -15.83 -4.78 6.43
N ALA A 124 -15.94 -5.64 5.43
CA ALA A 124 -17.23 -6.16 4.98
C ALA A 124 -17.21 -7.69 5.00
N ASP A 125 -18.30 -8.30 5.46
CA ASP A 125 -18.45 -9.75 5.54
C ASP A 125 -19.88 -10.19 5.16
N ILE A 126 -20.02 -11.38 4.56
CA ILE A 126 -21.32 -11.89 4.12
C ILE A 126 -22.05 -12.51 5.32
N GLU A 127 -23.29 -12.07 5.54
CA GLU A 127 -24.10 -12.63 6.60
C GLU A 127 -24.38 -14.12 6.37
N ASN A 128 -24.08 -14.93 7.38
CA ASN A 128 -24.38 -16.38 7.39
C ASN A 128 -23.84 -17.09 6.12
N PHE A 129 -22.66 -16.69 5.65
CA PHE A 129 -22.06 -17.25 4.44
C PHE A 129 -21.85 -18.76 4.49
N THR A 130 -21.42 -19.32 5.62
CA THR A 130 -21.23 -20.77 5.73
C THR A 130 -22.53 -21.53 5.41
N PRO A 131 -23.67 -21.27 6.10
CA PRO A 131 -24.96 -21.83 5.70
C PRO A 131 -25.35 -21.57 4.23
N LEU A 132 -25.10 -20.37 3.70
CA LEU A 132 -25.40 -20.02 2.30
C LEU A 132 -24.61 -20.92 1.34
N SER A 133 -23.30 -21.04 1.55
CA SER A 133 -22.39 -21.82 0.71
C SER A 133 -22.67 -23.33 0.72
N GLU A 134 -23.28 -23.85 1.79
CA GLU A 134 -23.69 -25.25 1.91
C GLU A 134 -24.98 -25.57 1.13
N ARG A 135 -25.83 -24.57 0.89
CA ARG A 135 -27.09 -24.71 0.14
C ARG A 135 -26.92 -24.50 -1.36
N MET A 136 -25.86 -23.81 -1.76
CA MET A 136 -25.57 -23.48 -3.17
C MET A 136 -24.50 -24.39 -3.78
N ALA A 137 -24.50 -24.52 -5.11
CA ALA A 137 -23.38 -25.17 -5.79
C ALA A 137 -22.13 -24.27 -5.73
N SER A 138 -20.95 -24.87 -5.58
CA SER A 138 -19.71 -24.10 -5.35
C SER A 138 -19.36 -23.12 -6.48
N PHE A 139 -19.73 -23.43 -7.73
CA PHE A 139 -19.53 -22.50 -8.86
C PHE A 139 -20.50 -21.32 -8.83
N ASP A 140 -21.71 -21.50 -8.30
CA ASP A 140 -22.67 -20.40 -8.14
C ASP A 140 -22.21 -19.48 -7.02
N VAL A 141 -21.72 -20.03 -5.90
CA VAL A 141 -21.08 -19.26 -4.82
C VAL A 141 -19.92 -18.43 -5.37
N MET A 142 -19.05 -19.04 -6.18
CA MET A 142 -17.93 -18.35 -6.81
C MET A 142 -18.40 -17.24 -7.76
N TYR A 143 -19.47 -17.47 -8.53
CA TYR A 143 -20.06 -16.45 -9.40
C TYR A 143 -20.59 -15.25 -8.59
N LEU A 144 -21.33 -15.50 -7.51
CA LEU A 144 -21.86 -14.44 -6.65
C LEU A 144 -20.76 -13.64 -5.97
N LEU A 145 -19.73 -14.31 -5.43
CA LEU A 145 -18.58 -13.67 -4.80
C LEU A 145 -17.85 -12.76 -5.79
N ASN A 146 -17.56 -13.24 -7.00
CA ASN A 146 -16.88 -12.42 -8.01
C ASN A 146 -17.73 -11.19 -8.40
N LYS A 147 -19.03 -11.36 -8.62
CA LYS A 147 -19.92 -10.24 -8.97
C LYS A 147 -20.01 -9.22 -7.84
N TYR A 148 -20.08 -9.68 -6.59
CA TYR A 148 -20.06 -8.84 -5.40
C TYR A 148 -18.75 -8.06 -5.25
N PHE A 149 -17.61 -8.77 -5.27
CA PHE A 149 -16.30 -8.15 -5.11
C PHE A 149 -15.96 -7.17 -6.24
N ASP A 150 -16.44 -7.41 -7.46
CA ASP A 150 -16.25 -6.53 -8.62
C ASP A 150 -16.89 -5.15 -8.36
N PHE A 151 -18.21 -5.09 -8.12
CA PHE A 151 -18.85 -3.79 -7.90
C PHE A 151 -18.44 -3.14 -6.57
N ALA A 152 -18.16 -3.93 -5.52
CA ALA A 152 -17.72 -3.38 -4.24
C ALA A 152 -16.32 -2.78 -4.37
N GLY A 153 -15.43 -3.45 -5.09
CA GLY A 153 -14.10 -2.94 -5.43
C GLY A 153 -14.17 -1.63 -6.22
N ASP A 154 -15.02 -1.55 -7.24
CA ASP A 154 -15.22 -0.34 -8.04
C ASP A 154 -15.69 0.86 -7.19
N ILE A 155 -16.63 0.63 -6.28
CA ILE A 155 -17.15 1.65 -5.36
C ILE A 155 -16.04 2.12 -4.39
N VAL A 156 -15.28 1.18 -3.81
CA VAL A 156 -14.15 1.51 -2.92
C VAL A 156 -13.12 2.36 -3.66
N MET A 157 -12.71 1.92 -4.86
CA MET A 157 -11.69 2.63 -5.66
C MET A 157 -12.17 4.00 -6.12
N SER A 158 -13.43 4.13 -6.52
CA SER A 158 -14.03 5.41 -6.91
C SER A 158 -14.16 6.41 -5.75
N ASN A 159 -14.21 5.91 -4.52
CA ASN A 159 -14.12 6.73 -3.31
C ASN A 159 -12.68 6.86 -2.79
N GLY A 160 -11.64 6.60 -3.60
CA GLY A 160 -10.25 6.78 -3.19
C GLY A 160 -9.81 5.84 -2.07
N GLY A 161 -10.42 4.65 -1.98
CA GLY A 161 -9.96 3.56 -1.13
C GLY A 161 -9.21 2.51 -1.94
N ALA A 162 -8.44 1.67 -1.24
CA ALA A 162 -7.74 0.54 -1.84
C ALA A 162 -8.25 -0.78 -1.24
N MET A 163 -8.54 -1.75 -2.10
CA MET A 163 -8.79 -3.13 -1.69
C MET A 163 -7.47 -3.73 -1.20
N ASN A 164 -7.38 -4.04 0.09
CA ASN A 164 -6.15 -4.54 0.69
C ASN A 164 -6.10 -6.06 0.70
N ASN A 165 -7.16 -6.72 1.16
CA ASN A 165 -7.18 -8.17 1.27
C ASN A 165 -8.58 -8.76 1.15
N TYR A 166 -8.66 -9.94 0.53
CA TYR A 166 -9.85 -10.81 0.54
C TYR A 166 -9.60 -11.95 1.51
N ILE A 167 -10.52 -12.16 2.45
CA ILE A 167 -10.40 -13.14 3.54
C ILE A 167 -11.64 -14.04 3.50
N GLY A 168 -11.63 -15.02 2.59
CA GLY A 168 -12.80 -15.86 2.35
C GLY A 168 -13.90 -15.04 1.68
N ASP A 169 -15.02 -14.90 2.36
CA ASP A 169 -16.20 -14.09 2.02
C ASP A 169 -16.09 -12.63 2.45
N ALA A 170 -15.12 -12.30 3.31
CA ALA A 170 -14.87 -10.94 3.75
C ALA A 170 -13.87 -10.20 2.85
N PHE A 171 -13.95 -8.87 2.86
CA PHE A 171 -12.88 -8.03 2.35
C PHE A 171 -12.53 -6.88 3.29
N LEU A 172 -11.28 -6.42 3.19
CA LEU A 172 -10.75 -5.26 3.89
C LEU A 172 -10.36 -4.19 2.86
N ALA A 173 -10.93 -3.01 3.02
CA ALA A 173 -10.58 -1.81 2.27
C ALA A 173 -9.96 -0.75 3.20
N VAL A 174 -9.02 0.03 2.66
CA VAL A 174 -8.26 1.05 3.39
C VAL A 174 -8.36 2.37 2.66
N PHE A 175 -8.68 3.44 3.40
CA PHE A 175 -8.74 4.80 2.90
C PHE A 175 -7.67 5.63 3.63
N GLY A 176 -6.88 6.41 2.88
CA GLY A 176 -5.77 7.19 3.44
C GLY A 176 -4.38 6.58 3.26
N LEU A 177 -4.21 5.63 2.32
CA LEU A 177 -2.89 5.10 2.02
C LEU A 177 -2.06 6.10 1.21
N ASP A 178 -2.55 6.61 0.08
CA ASP A 178 -1.75 7.41 -0.85
C ASP A 178 -2.20 8.87 -0.95
N ASP A 179 -3.33 9.16 -0.33
CA ASP A 179 -4.09 10.40 -0.42
C ASP A 179 -4.50 10.86 0.98
N THR A 180 -4.67 12.18 1.16
CA THR A 180 -4.84 12.80 2.48
C THR A 180 -6.09 13.66 2.56
N GLY A 181 -6.74 13.62 3.73
CA GLY A 181 -7.97 14.31 4.09
C GLY A 181 -9.21 13.48 3.78
N ASP A 182 -10.26 13.56 4.61
CA ASP A 182 -11.58 12.95 4.41
C ASP A 182 -11.64 11.42 4.25
N GLU A 183 -10.62 10.69 4.72
CA GLU A 183 -10.51 9.23 4.59
C GLU A 183 -11.73 8.52 5.18
N THR A 184 -12.17 8.97 6.37
CA THR A 184 -13.35 8.40 7.04
C THR A 184 -14.64 8.75 6.31
N PHE A 185 -14.77 9.96 5.79
CA PHE A 185 -15.94 10.36 5.01
C PHE A 185 -16.05 9.50 3.74
N ARG A 186 -14.94 9.30 3.02
CA ARG A 186 -14.89 8.45 1.84
C ARG A 186 -15.22 6.99 2.14
N ALA A 187 -14.70 6.45 3.24
CA ALA A 187 -15.04 5.10 3.70
C ALA A 187 -16.54 4.96 3.99
N VAL A 188 -17.14 5.93 4.69
CA VAL A 188 -18.58 5.93 5.00
C VAL A 188 -19.41 6.05 3.74
N LYS A 189 -19.05 6.95 2.81
CA LYS A 189 -19.72 7.11 1.51
C LYS A 189 -19.68 5.81 0.71
N ALA A 190 -18.52 5.17 0.61
CA ALA A 190 -18.35 3.88 -0.04
C ALA A 190 -19.22 2.79 0.60
N GLY A 191 -19.26 2.71 1.94
CA GLY A 191 -20.12 1.76 2.66
C GLY A 191 -21.60 1.91 2.32
N ILE A 192 -22.10 3.15 2.25
CA ILE A 192 -23.50 3.44 1.89
C ILE A 192 -23.79 3.08 0.43
N GLU A 193 -22.89 3.42 -0.49
CA GLU A 193 -23.01 3.07 -1.92
C GLU A 193 -23.00 1.54 -2.12
N ILE A 194 -22.13 0.82 -1.39
CA ILE A 194 -22.10 -0.65 -1.39
C ILE A 194 -23.43 -1.21 -0.89
N GLN A 195 -23.99 -0.71 0.22
CA GLN A 195 -25.28 -1.19 0.72
C GLN A 195 -26.43 -0.92 -0.24
N SER A 196 -26.44 0.25 -0.89
CA SER A 196 -27.43 0.55 -1.93
C SER A 196 -27.34 -0.44 -3.09
N ARG A 197 -26.13 -0.76 -3.56
CA ARG A 197 -25.94 -1.69 -4.67
C ARG A 197 -26.24 -3.14 -4.28
N LEU A 198 -25.94 -3.50 -3.03
CA LEU A 198 -26.28 -4.80 -2.46
C LEU A 198 -27.78 -5.03 -2.39
N ASN A 199 -28.60 -4.03 -2.08
CA ASN A 199 -30.06 -4.19 -2.08
C ASN A 199 -30.59 -4.66 -3.45
N GLU A 200 -30.08 -4.07 -4.53
CA GLU A 200 -30.42 -4.49 -5.90
C GLU A 200 -29.89 -5.89 -6.21
N PHE A 201 -28.66 -6.19 -5.81
CA PHE A 201 -28.03 -7.48 -6.04
C PHE A 201 -28.74 -8.60 -5.26
N SER A 202 -29.11 -8.35 -4.00
CA SER A 202 -29.81 -9.29 -3.13
C SER A 202 -31.15 -9.71 -3.73
N ALA A 203 -31.91 -8.75 -4.28
CA ALA A 203 -33.16 -9.04 -4.96
C ALA A 203 -32.96 -9.94 -6.20
N GLN A 204 -31.87 -9.74 -6.95
CA GLN A 204 -31.53 -10.63 -8.07
C GLN A 204 -31.17 -12.03 -7.58
N VAL A 205 -30.37 -12.15 -6.50
CA VAL A 205 -29.99 -13.46 -5.95
C VAL A 205 -31.20 -14.22 -5.41
N GLU A 206 -32.15 -13.53 -4.77
CA GLU A 206 -33.40 -14.13 -4.31
C GLU A 206 -34.24 -14.65 -5.49
N GLU A 207 -34.33 -13.89 -6.60
CA GLU A 207 -35.07 -14.30 -7.80
C GLU A 207 -34.40 -15.49 -8.52
N ASP A 208 -33.07 -15.44 -8.69
CA ASP A 208 -32.32 -16.41 -9.49
C ASP A 208 -31.99 -17.70 -8.72
N PHE A 209 -31.80 -17.61 -7.40
CA PHE A 209 -31.27 -18.70 -6.56
C PHE A 209 -32.11 -19.05 -5.33
N ASP A 210 -33.20 -18.33 -5.04
CA ASP A 210 -34.03 -18.52 -3.82
C ASP A 210 -33.22 -18.41 -2.52
N GLU A 211 -32.19 -17.56 -2.53
CA GLU A 211 -31.28 -17.33 -1.40
C GLU A 211 -31.14 -15.84 -1.08
N LEU A 212 -31.04 -15.53 0.21
CA LEU A 212 -30.83 -14.17 0.69
C LEU A 212 -29.32 -13.87 0.77
N PHE A 213 -28.87 -12.85 0.03
CA PHE A 213 -27.47 -12.41 0.03
C PHE A 213 -27.33 -11.09 0.79
N LYS A 214 -26.89 -11.12 2.05
CA LYS A 214 -26.69 -9.91 2.86
C LYS A 214 -25.24 -9.72 3.24
N VAL A 215 -24.82 -8.47 3.41
CA VAL A 215 -23.46 -8.11 3.81
C VAL A 215 -23.52 -7.09 4.92
N ARG A 216 -22.67 -7.30 5.92
CA ARG A 216 -22.45 -6.38 7.03
C ARG A 216 -21.17 -5.60 6.83
N ILE A 217 -21.20 -4.32 7.24
CA ILE A 217 -20.07 -3.42 7.11
C ILE A 217 -19.73 -2.81 8.47
N GLY A 218 -18.45 -2.81 8.81
CA GLY A 218 -17.87 -2.16 9.97
C GLY A 218 -16.82 -1.14 9.55
N ILE A 219 -16.93 0.10 10.04
CA ILE A 219 -15.94 1.15 9.77
C ILE A 219 -15.31 1.69 11.04
N HIS A 220 -13.98 1.79 11.03
CA HIS A 220 -13.20 2.38 12.11
C HIS A 220 -12.09 3.26 11.56
N TYR A 221 -11.70 4.27 12.34
CA TYR A 221 -10.61 5.20 12.03
C TYR A 221 -9.56 5.15 13.13
N GLY A 222 -8.29 5.07 12.75
CA GLY A 222 -7.17 5.08 13.68
C GLY A 222 -5.82 4.76 13.04
N GLU A 223 -4.78 4.79 13.87
CA GLU A 223 -3.41 4.53 13.45
C GLU A 223 -3.20 3.05 13.10
N VAL A 224 -2.50 2.79 12.00
CA VAL A 224 -2.06 1.46 11.57
C VAL A 224 -0.58 1.47 11.19
N ILE A 225 0.05 0.31 11.21
CA ILE A 225 1.35 0.08 10.60
C ILE A 225 1.11 -0.44 9.18
N VAL A 226 1.61 0.31 8.19
CA VAL A 226 1.60 -0.07 6.78
C VAL A 226 3.00 -0.54 6.39
N GLY A 227 3.12 -1.75 5.85
CA GLY A 227 4.41 -2.28 5.39
C GLY A 227 4.26 -3.51 4.51
N MET A 228 5.33 -3.87 3.81
CA MET A 228 5.36 -5.09 2.99
C MET A 228 5.51 -6.31 3.91
N LEU A 229 4.51 -7.20 3.87
CA LEU A 229 4.51 -8.46 4.62
C LEU A 229 4.33 -9.63 3.66
N GLY A 230 5.10 -10.69 3.85
CA GLY A 230 4.99 -11.92 3.08
C GLY A 230 6.29 -12.71 3.08
N CYS A 231 6.30 -13.86 2.40
CA CYS A 231 7.55 -14.55 2.09
C CYS A 231 8.09 -14.09 0.73
N ARG A 232 9.36 -14.39 0.47
CA ARG A 232 10.07 -13.94 -0.74
C ARG A 232 9.26 -14.17 -2.02
N GLY A 233 8.97 -13.11 -2.75
CA GLY A 233 8.22 -13.13 -4.01
C GLY A 233 6.70 -13.10 -3.85
N THR A 234 6.20 -12.94 -2.62
CA THR A 234 4.76 -12.86 -2.31
C THR A 234 4.45 -11.72 -1.33
N GLU A 235 5.42 -10.84 -1.09
CA GLU A 235 5.25 -9.68 -0.22
C GLU A 235 4.12 -8.79 -0.77
N ARG A 236 3.21 -8.38 0.12
CA ARG A 236 2.11 -7.47 -0.20
C ARG A 236 2.05 -6.36 0.82
N LEU A 237 1.59 -5.18 0.36
CA LEU A 237 1.30 -4.06 1.24
C LEU A 237 0.21 -4.50 2.23
N SER A 238 0.60 -4.60 3.50
CA SER A 238 -0.26 -5.09 4.57
C SER A 238 -0.47 -3.98 5.59
N VAL A 239 -1.69 -3.94 6.12
CA VAL A 239 -2.07 -3.02 7.18
C VAL A 239 -2.25 -3.83 8.46
N ILE A 240 -1.52 -3.47 9.51
CA ILE A 240 -1.51 -4.16 10.79
C ILE A 240 -1.80 -3.16 11.90
N GLY A 241 -2.74 -3.50 12.78
CA GLY A 241 -3.04 -2.67 13.94
C GLY A 241 -4.33 -3.08 14.63
N ASP A 242 -4.54 -2.56 15.83
CA ASP A 242 -5.83 -2.75 16.52
C ASP A 242 -6.99 -2.10 15.76
N THR A 243 -6.70 -1.06 14.96
CA THR A 243 -7.66 -0.39 14.08
C THR A 243 -8.36 -1.37 13.12
N VAL A 244 -7.61 -2.29 12.51
CA VAL A 244 -8.17 -3.34 11.64
C VAL A 244 -9.09 -4.28 12.42
N ASN A 245 -8.67 -4.71 13.61
CA ASN A 245 -9.47 -5.58 14.46
C ASN A 245 -10.74 -4.88 14.94
N MET A 246 -10.68 -3.57 15.20
CA MET A 246 -11.82 -2.79 15.64
C MET A 246 -12.87 -2.63 14.54
N ALA A 247 -12.45 -2.40 13.28
CA ALA A 247 -13.36 -2.40 12.13
C ALA A 247 -14.08 -3.76 11.99
N ALA A 248 -13.34 -4.87 12.07
CA ALA A 248 -13.94 -6.22 12.03
C ALA A 248 -14.89 -6.49 13.22
N ARG A 249 -14.60 -5.93 14.41
CA ARG A 249 -15.52 -6.03 15.55
C ARG A 249 -16.78 -5.18 15.36
N ALA A 250 -16.66 -4.01 14.72
CA ALA A 250 -17.81 -3.18 14.38
C ALA A 250 -18.69 -3.85 13.32
N GLU A 251 -18.08 -4.51 12.33
CA GLU A 251 -18.79 -5.34 11.35
C GLU A 251 -19.58 -6.43 12.09
N ALA A 252 -18.91 -7.25 12.91
CA ALA A 252 -19.56 -8.36 13.59
C ALA A 252 -20.69 -7.92 14.55
N ALA A 253 -20.60 -6.70 15.09
CA ALA A 253 -21.62 -6.13 15.99
C ALA A 253 -22.97 -5.89 15.29
N ASN A 254 -22.98 -5.72 13.97
CA ASN A 254 -24.21 -5.60 13.17
C ASN A 254 -25.17 -6.77 13.42
N LYS A 255 -24.63 -7.97 13.68
CA LYS A 255 -25.45 -9.15 13.98
C LYS A 255 -26.31 -8.99 15.22
N ASP A 256 -25.74 -8.47 16.30
CA ASP A 256 -26.45 -8.30 17.57
C ASP A 256 -27.35 -7.06 17.54
N ALA A 257 -27.02 -6.10 16.66
CA ALA A 257 -27.73 -4.85 16.44
C ALA A 257 -28.90 -4.95 15.45
N ASP A 258 -28.95 -6.01 14.63
CA ASP A 258 -29.87 -6.14 13.48
C ASP A 258 -29.74 -4.99 12.47
N THR A 259 -28.49 -4.59 12.20
CA THR A 259 -28.14 -3.54 11.25
C THR A 259 -27.27 -4.10 10.12
N ASP A 260 -27.08 -3.34 9.04
CA ASP A 260 -26.20 -3.74 7.94
C ASP A 260 -24.88 -2.95 7.92
N MET A 261 -24.84 -1.74 8.50
CA MET A 261 -23.61 -0.94 8.57
C MET A 261 -23.48 -0.20 9.89
N LEU A 262 -22.33 -0.37 10.56
CA LEU A 262 -21.99 0.34 11.79
C LEU A 262 -20.62 1.00 11.69
N ILE A 263 -20.52 2.20 12.25
CA ILE A 263 -19.25 2.90 12.42
C ILE A 263 -18.97 3.13 13.90
N THR A 264 -17.70 3.01 14.28
CA THR A 264 -17.28 3.29 15.66
C THR A 264 -17.36 4.77 16.02
N GLU A 265 -17.43 5.10 17.31
CA GLU A 265 -17.34 6.48 17.83
C GLU A 265 -16.13 7.27 17.28
N MET A 266 -14.97 6.63 17.17
CA MET A 266 -13.76 7.25 16.59
C MET A 266 -13.91 7.60 15.12
N ALA A 267 -14.62 6.78 14.34
CA ALA A 267 -14.94 7.09 12.94
C ALA A 267 -16.02 8.18 12.87
N PHE A 268 -17.05 8.08 13.70
CA PHE A 268 -18.13 9.06 13.76
C PHE A 268 -17.62 10.48 14.05
N SER A 269 -16.66 10.64 14.99
CA SER A 269 -16.09 11.95 15.31
C SER A 269 -15.37 12.61 14.12
N GLN A 270 -14.92 11.85 13.12
CA GLN A 270 -14.29 12.40 11.90
C GLN A 270 -15.32 12.92 10.88
N VAL A 271 -16.57 12.50 11.00
CA VAL A 271 -17.64 12.80 10.03
C VAL A 271 -18.85 13.50 10.67
N GLU A 272 -18.72 13.91 11.94
CA GLU A 272 -19.78 14.59 12.68
C GLU A 272 -20.27 15.84 11.92
N GLY A 273 -21.59 15.96 11.78
CA GLY A 273 -22.22 17.05 11.02
C GLY A 273 -22.22 16.86 9.49
N ARG A 274 -21.63 15.77 8.97
CA ARG A 274 -21.61 15.41 7.55
C ARG A 274 -22.29 14.07 7.25
N VAL A 275 -22.98 13.50 8.24
CA VAL A 275 -23.73 12.25 8.12
C VAL A 275 -25.08 12.39 8.82
N GLU A 276 -26.07 11.65 8.34
CA GLU A 276 -27.33 11.42 9.03
C GLU A 276 -27.24 10.09 9.78
N VAL A 277 -27.41 10.15 11.10
CA VAL A 277 -27.41 8.96 11.97
C VAL A 277 -28.84 8.41 12.05
N GLU A 278 -29.01 7.12 11.76
CA GLU A 278 -30.30 6.45 11.94
C GLU A 278 -30.50 6.07 13.42
N ASP A 279 -29.52 5.39 14.01
CA ASP A 279 -29.51 5.00 15.43
C ASP A 279 -28.08 4.89 15.98
N PHE A 280 -27.95 4.70 17.30
CA PHE A 280 -26.70 4.43 17.98
C PHE A 280 -26.85 3.34 19.05
N ILE A 281 -25.82 2.53 19.20
CA ILE A 281 -25.85 1.35 20.08
C ILE A 281 -24.61 1.35 20.95
N ARG A 282 -24.80 1.17 22.26
CA ARG A 282 -23.71 1.08 23.22
C ARG A 282 -23.54 -0.35 23.73
N MET A 283 -22.54 -1.05 23.20
CA MET A 283 -22.31 -2.46 23.49
C MET A 283 -20.85 -2.77 23.80
N LYS A 284 -20.62 -3.96 24.34
CA LYS A 284 -19.28 -4.45 24.60
C LYS A 284 -18.84 -5.28 23.40
N LEU A 285 -17.82 -4.81 22.69
CA LEU A 285 -17.28 -5.55 21.54
C LEU A 285 -16.49 -6.77 22.03
N LYS A 286 -16.50 -7.84 21.26
CA LYS A 286 -15.79 -9.08 21.59
C LYS A 286 -14.30 -8.80 21.84
N GLY A 287 -13.80 -9.22 23.00
CA GLY A 287 -12.40 -9.05 23.38
C GLY A 287 -12.03 -7.66 23.93
N THR A 288 -12.99 -6.74 24.09
CA THR A 288 -12.76 -5.44 24.74
C THR A 288 -13.17 -5.48 26.22
N SER A 289 -12.60 -4.60 27.05
CA SER A 289 -12.98 -4.44 28.46
C SER A 289 -14.14 -3.47 28.63
N GLU A 290 -14.15 -2.38 27.86
CA GLU A 290 -15.10 -1.27 27.94
C GLU A 290 -16.24 -1.38 26.93
N ARG A 291 -17.32 -0.62 27.16
CA ARG A 291 -18.41 -0.49 26.19
C ARG A 291 -18.09 0.63 25.21
N THR A 292 -18.29 0.36 23.93
CA THR A 292 -18.08 1.31 22.83
C THR A 292 -19.44 1.71 22.26
N THR A 293 -19.54 2.97 21.83
CA THR A 293 -20.70 3.45 21.07
C THR A 293 -20.44 3.20 19.58
N LEU A 294 -21.40 2.57 18.92
CA LEU A 294 -21.46 2.40 17.47
C LEU A 294 -22.63 3.22 16.92
N TYR A 295 -22.49 3.70 15.70
CA TYR A 295 -23.49 4.52 15.01
C TYR A 295 -23.89 3.84 13.72
N GLU A 296 -25.20 3.70 13.51
CA GLU A 296 -25.77 3.32 12.23
C GLU A 296 -25.94 4.58 11.38
N ILE A 297 -25.34 4.58 10.19
CA ILE A 297 -25.34 5.75 9.32
C ILE A 297 -26.32 5.53 8.18
N LYS A 298 -27.27 6.45 8.05
CA LYS A 298 -28.30 6.42 7.00
C LYS A 298 -27.80 6.99 5.68
N SER A 299 -27.15 8.16 5.74
CA SER A 299 -26.75 8.93 4.57
C SER A 299 -25.54 9.81 4.87
N VAL A 300 -24.81 10.22 3.82
CA VAL A 300 -23.78 11.28 3.89
C VAL A 300 -24.36 12.61 3.40
N ILE A 301 -23.86 13.71 3.94
CA ILE A 301 -24.24 15.09 3.60
C ILE A 301 -23.07 15.77 2.90
N GLY A 302 -23.25 16.09 1.62
CA GLY A 302 -22.23 16.71 0.77
C GLY A 302 -21.28 15.70 0.12
N ASP A 303 -20.16 16.20 -0.38
CA ASP A 303 -19.11 15.40 -1.04
C ASP A 303 -17.79 15.45 -0.27
N SER A 304 -16.84 14.59 -0.67
CA SER A 304 -15.50 14.58 -0.12
C SER A 304 -14.79 15.91 -0.36
N LEU A 305 -14.12 16.43 0.67
CA LEU A 305 -13.24 17.60 0.63
C LEU A 305 -11.80 17.23 0.26
N ALA A 306 -11.48 15.93 0.19
CA ALA A 306 -10.20 15.48 -0.32
C ALA A 306 -10.02 16.00 -1.75
N LYS A 307 -8.85 16.57 -2.04
CA LYS A 307 -8.49 16.84 -3.43
C LYS A 307 -8.30 15.48 -4.10
N GLU A 308 -9.10 15.18 -5.11
CA GLU A 308 -8.83 14.03 -5.98
C GLU A 308 -7.36 14.11 -6.42
N ASN A 309 -6.62 13.02 -6.25
CA ASN A 309 -5.29 12.91 -6.84
C ASN A 309 -5.50 12.79 -8.35
N THR A 310 -5.50 13.92 -9.04
CA THR A 310 -5.69 13.92 -10.49
C THR A 310 -4.49 13.30 -11.19
N GLU A 311 -3.30 13.36 -10.60
CA GLU A 311 -2.07 12.98 -11.31
C GLU A 311 -1.75 11.49 -11.21
N GLN A 312 -2.24 10.79 -10.18
CA GLN A 312 -1.90 9.39 -9.91
C GLN A 312 -3.10 8.61 -9.34
N LYS A 313 -3.20 7.32 -9.69
CA LYS A 313 -4.17 6.39 -9.09
C LYS A 313 -3.68 4.95 -9.14
N ILE A 314 -4.18 4.09 -8.26
CA ILE A 314 -3.86 2.66 -8.26
C ILE A 314 -5.07 1.87 -8.78
N ILE A 315 -4.87 1.07 -9.83
CA ILE A 315 -5.91 0.18 -10.38
C ILE A 315 -5.30 -1.21 -10.54
N GLY A 316 -5.92 -2.22 -9.94
CA GLY A 316 -5.44 -3.60 -9.98
C GLY A 316 -4.07 -3.81 -9.33
N GLY A 317 -3.66 -2.94 -8.40
CA GLY A 317 -2.34 -2.96 -7.75
C GLY A 317 -1.22 -2.33 -8.59
N ILE A 318 -1.55 -1.73 -9.74
CA ILE A 318 -0.61 -0.99 -10.59
C ILE A 318 -0.80 0.50 -10.34
N GLU A 319 0.31 1.23 -10.13
CA GLU A 319 0.32 2.69 -10.03
C GLU A 319 0.27 3.32 -11.42
N TRP A 320 -0.79 4.06 -11.67
CA TRP A 320 -1.07 4.74 -12.94
C TRP A 320 -0.84 6.24 -12.78
N HIS A 321 -0.14 6.82 -13.74
CA HIS A 321 0.10 8.26 -13.82
C HIS A 321 -0.74 8.86 -14.95
N ARG A 322 -1.41 9.98 -14.65
CA ARG A 322 -2.18 10.73 -15.64
C ARG A 322 -1.23 11.25 -16.72
N SER A 323 -1.68 11.13 -17.96
CA SER A 323 -0.95 11.59 -19.13
C SER A 323 -1.85 12.54 -19.93
N VAL A 324 -1.97 12.33 -21.24
CA VAL A 324 -2.69 13.21 -22.15
C VAL A 324 -4.21 13.01 -22.11
N PRO A 325 -5.02 14.05 -22.38
CA PRO A 325 -6.45 13.90 -22.59
C PRO A 325 -6.75 13.01 -23.81
N VAL A 326 -7.77 12.15 -23.70
CA VAL A 326 -8.20 11.27 -24.80
C VAL A 326 -8.65 12.09 -26.02
N ALA A 327 -9.26 13.25 -25.78
CA ALA A 327 -9.76 14.14 -26.84
C ALA A 327 -8.65 14.67 -27.77
N ASP A 328 -7.41 14.75 -27.26
CA ASP A 328 -6.26 15.19 -28.03
C ASP A 328 -5.66 14.05 -28.86
N LEU A 329 -5.95 12.80 -28.50
CA LEU A 329 -5.41 11.60 -29.12
C LEU A 329 -6.25 11.13 -30.32
N LYS A 330 -6.00 11.76 -31.46
CA LYS A 330 -6.63 11.39 -32.75
C LYS A 330 -5.92 10.20 -33.38
N GLU A 331 -6.63 9.43 -34.21
CA GLU A 331 -6.04 8.34 -34.99
C GLU A 331 -4.88 8.84 -35.85
N GLY A 332 -3.73 8.16 -35.80
CA GLY A 332 -2.50 8.55 -36.50
C GLY A 332 -1.73 9.72 -35.88
N SER A 333 -2.22 10.34 -34.80
CA SER A 333 -1.47 11.35 -34.04
C SER A 333 -0.52 10.70 -33.02
N LYS A 334 0.61 11.36 -32.75
CA LYS A 334 1.53 11.03 -31.66
C LYS A 334 1.62 12.24 -30.74
N LEU A 335 1.33 12.05 -29.46
CA LEU A 335 1.43 13.08 -28.44
C LEU A 335 2.63 12.81 -27.55
N GLU A 336 3.37 13.87 -27.24
CA GLU A 336 4.47 13.83 -26.28
C GLU A 336 3.96 14.10 -24.86
N THR A 337 4.49 13.35 -23.91
CA THR A 337 4.21 13.47 -22.48
C THR A 337 5.43 13.03 -21.68
N SER A 338 5.34 13.04 -20.34
CA SER A 338 6.39 12.56 -19.45
C SER A 338 5.85 11.54 -18.46
N TYR A 339 6.66 10.53 -18.15
CA TYR A 339 6.41 9.57 -17.07
C TYR A 339 7.67 9.48 -16.21
N GLN A 340 7.61 9.88 -14.94
CA GLN A 340 8.75 9.86 -14.01
C GLN A 340 10.04 10.47 -14.63
N ASP A 341 9.91 11.67 -15.21
CA ASP A 341 10.98 12.39 -15.92
C ASP A 341 11.48 11.76 -17.24
N GLU A 342 10.91 10.64 -17.68
CA GLU A 342 11.15 10.05 -19.00
C GLU A 342 10.18 10.62 -20.03
N ALA A 343 10.69 11.05 -21.20
CA ALA A 343 9.84 11.46 -22.31
C ALA A 343 9.14 10.25 -22.93
N VAL A 344 7.82 10.33 -23.14
CA VAL A 344 6.99 9.24 -23.66
C VAL A 344 6.17 9.74 -24.86
N LEU A 345 6.02 8.90 -25.87
CA LEU A 345 5.06 9.09 -26.96
C LEU A 345 3.83 8.22 -26.73
N VAL A 346 2.66 8.83 -26.81
CA VAL A 346 1.36 8.17 -26.73
C VAL A 346 0.64 8.31 -28.08
N PHE A 347 0.08 7.22 -28.59
CA PHE A 347 -0.63 7.20 -29.88
C PHE A 347 -1.63 6.05 -29.93
N ARG A 348 -2.52 6.09 -30.93
CA ARG A 348 -3.33 4.94 -31.34
C ARG A 348 -2.75 4.29 -32.58
N HIS A 349 -2.74 2.96 -32.58
CA HIS A 349 -2.39 2.14 -33.73
C HIS A 349 -3.42 1.00 -33.83
N ASP A 350 -4.15 0.94 -34.94
CA ASP A 350 -5.25 -0.03 -35.15
C ASP A 350 -6.30 0.00 -34.02
N GLY A 351 -6.60 1.19 -33.50
CA GLY A 351 -7.54 1.39 -32.39
C GLY A 351 -6.99 1.06 -30.99
N GLU A 352 -5.85 0.38 -30.89
CA GLU A 352 -5.17 0.12 -29.63
C GLU A 352 -4.37 1.34 -29.15
N LEU A 353 -4.48 1.65 -27.87
CA LEU A 353 -3.66 2.66 -27.21
C LEU A 353 -2.25 2.11 -26.96
N ARG A 354 -1.21 2.85 -27.33
CA ARG A 354 0.19 2.45 -27.16
C ARG A 354 1.02 3.61 -26.62
N ALA A 355 2.03 3.26 -25.82
CA ALA A 355 2.99 4.21 -25.29
C ALA A 355 4.41 3.65 -25.28
N VAL A 356 5.37 4.45 -25.74
CA VAL A 356 6.80 4.09 -25.82
C VAL A 356 7.66 5.26 -25.40
N GLN A 357 8.89 5.00 -24.93
CA GLN A 357 9.84 6.09 -24.66
C GLN A 357 10.09 6.92 -25.93
N ASN A 358 10.12 8.25 -25.81
CA ASN A 358 10.42 9.17 -26.92
C ASN A 358 11.93 9.35 -27.13
N ALA A 359 12.70 8.28 -26.94
CA ALA A 359 14.14 8.28 -27.05
C ALA A 359 14.60 6.99 -27.70
N CYS A 360 15.17 7.10 -28.89
CA CYS A 360 15.76 5.96 -29.58
C CYS A 360 16.97 5.43 -28.78
N THR A 361 17.02 4.13 -28.47
CA THR A 361 18.13 3.51 -27.70
C THR A 361 19.49 3.53 -28.40
N HIS A 362 19.51 3.89 -29.68
CA HIS A 362 20.74 4.01 -30.45
C HIS A 362 21.57 5.24 -30.05
N MET A 363 20.97 6.45 -30.13
CA MET A 363 21.68 7.72 -29.88
C MET A 363 20.85 8.72 -29.04
N ASN A 364 19.83 8.25 -28.33
CA ASN A 364 18.94 9.07 -27.50
C ASN A 364 18.26 10.21 -28.29
N LEU A 365 17.91 9.94 -29.55
CA LEU A 365 17.25 10.88 -30.45
C LEU A 365 15.73 10.73 -30.38
N PRO A 366 14.96 11.82 -30.54
CA PRO A 366 13.50 11.78 -30.42
C PRO A 366 12.86 10.95 -31.53
N LEU A 367 11.83 10.19 -31.15
CA LEU A 367 11.04 9.37 -32.07
C LEU A 367 9.78 10.10 -32.58
N THR A 368 9.47 11.31 -32.09
CA THR A 368 8.25 12.05 -32.45
C THR A 368 8.04 12.19 -33.95
N GLY A 369 9.12 12.46 -34.70
CA GLY A 369 9.07 12.59 -36.16
C GLY A 369 9.08 11.27 -36.93
N GLY A 370 9.11 10.14 -36.22
CA GLY A 370 9.19 8.80 -36.80
C GLY A 370 7.84 8.29 -37.29
N ASP A 371 7.83 7.68 -38.47
CA ASP A 371 6.64 7.02 -39.00
C ASP A 371 6.42 5.67 -38.30
N ILE A 372 5.15 5.32 -38.14
CA ILE A 372 4.71 4.01 -37.65
C ILE A 372 4.17 3.25 -38.86
N ASP A 373 4.76 2.10 -39.16
CA ASP A 373 4.32 1.26 -40.28
C ASP A 373 3.07 0.43 -39.93
N ASP A 374 2.46 -0.23 -40.93
CA ASP A 374 1.29 -1.09 -40.74
C ASP A 374 1.54 -2.25 -39.75
N GLY A 375 2.80 -2.62 -39.54
CA GLY A 375 3.21 -3.62 -38.55
C GLY A 375 3.32 -3.06 -37.12
N GLY A 376 3.05 -1.77 -36.91
CA GLY A 376 3.17 -1.08 -35.64
C GLY A 376 4.61 -0.83 -35.23
N ASN A 377 5.55 -0.69 -36.17
CA ASN A 377 6.95 -0.38 -35.86
C ASN A 377 7.22 1.11 -36.04
N ILE A 378 7.73 1.76 -35.00
CA ILE A 378 8.15 3.16 -35.05
C ILE A 378 9.59 3.26 -35.55
N THR A 379 9.81 4.07 -36.58
CA THR A 379 11.14 4.25 -37.20
C THR A 379 11.75 5.58 -36.79
N CYS A 380 12.97 5.55 -36.23
CA CYS A 380 13.74 6.75 -35.93
C CYS A 380 14.04 7.53 -37.22
N PRO A 381 13.62 8.81 -37.34
CA PRO A 381 13.71 9.56 -38.58
C PRO A 381 15.15 9.95 -38.97
N PHE A 382 16.11 9.78 -38.05
CA PHE A 382 17.49 10.22 -38.25
C PHE A 382 18.39 9.15 -38.86
N HIS A 383 18.10 7.88 -38.61
CA HIS A 383 18.98 6.79 -39.02
C HIS A 383 18.22 5.51 -39.39
N GLY A 384 16.88 5.49 -39.35
CA GLY A 384 16.09 4.35 -39.82
C GLY A 384 16.18 3.10 -38.95
N THR A 385 16.51 3.26 -37.67
CA THR A 385 16.33 2.17 -36.68
C THR A 385 14.85 2.08 -36.35
N ALA A 386 14.27 0.89 -36.43
CA ALA A 386 12.85 0.66 -36.15
C ALA A 386 12.64 -0.24 -34.93
N TYR A 387 11.57 0.03 -34.20
CA TYR A 387 11.22 -0.68 -32.97
C TYR A 387 9.76 -1.11 -32.98
N CYS A 388 9.48 -2.33 -32.51
CA CYS A 388 8.12 -2.79 -32.30
C CYS A 388 7.49 -2.00 -31.14
N THR A 389 6.37 -1.32 -31.40
CA THR A 389 5.71 -0.48 -30.37
C THR A 389 5.00 -1.30 -29.28
N LYS A 390 4.85 -2.60 -29.48
CA LYS A 390 4.21 -3.52 -28.52
C LYS A 390 5.21 -4.18 -27.58
N THR A 391 6.35 -4.66 -28.12
CA THR A 391 7.36 -5.40 -27.35
C THR A 391 8.62 -4.58 -27.04
N GLY A 392 8.81 -3.46 -27.74
CA GLY A 392 10.01 -2.64 -27.66
C GLY A 392 11.19 -3.17 -28.48
N GLU A 393 11.10 -4.38 -29.04
CA GLU A 393 12.21 -5.03 -29.74
C GLU A 393 12.64 -4.28 -31.00
N VAL A 394 13.94 -4.35 -31.30
CA VAL A 394 14.52 -3.78 -32.52
C VAL A 394 14.10 -4.64 -33.72
N THR A 395 13.50 -4.01 -34.73
CA THR A 395 13.08 -4.70 -35.97
C THR A 395 13.91 -4.33 -37.18
N LYS A 396 14.50 -3.12 -37.20
CA LYS A 396 15.50 -2.67 -38.18
C LYS A 396 16.60 -1.89 -37.48
N TRP A 397 17.83 -1.97 -37.98
CA TRP A 397 18.97 -1.30 -37.34
C TRP A 397 19.74 -0.41 -38.32
N CYS A 398 19.61 0.90 -38.14
CA CYS A 398 20.36 1.91 -38.89
C CYS A 398 20.24 1.80 -40.43
N GLU A 399 19.09 1.40 -40.96
CA GLU A 399 18.89 1.21 -42.41
C GLU A 399 18.64 2.51 -43.19
N GLY A 400 18.47 3.63 -42.49
CA GLY A 400 18.20 4.95 -43.09
C GLY A 400 19.43 5.86 -43.18
N LEU A 401 20.65 5.32 -43.04
CA LEU A 401 21.87 6.12 -43.12
C LEU A 401 22.17 6.55 -44.58
N PRO A 402 22.60 7.81 -44.81
CA PRO A 402 22.96 8.30 -46.15
C PRO A 402 24.01 7.45 -46.86
N ASP A 403 23.86 7.30 -48.18
CA ASP A 403 24.78 6.52 -49.03
C ASP A 403 26.17 7.14 -49.13
N ASP A 404 26.28 8.46 -48.96
CA ASP A 404 27.52 9.24 -49.00
C ASP A 404 28.26 9.31 -47.65
N MET A 405 27.72 8.64 -46.61
CA MET A 405 28.35 8.60 -45.29
C MET A 405 29.70 7.85 -45.33
N PRO A 406 30.77 8.40 -44.72
CA PRO A 406 32.05 7.71 -44.63
C PRO A 406 31.93 6.31 -44.00
N ALA A 407 32.63 5.34 -44.57
CA ALA A 407 32.54 3.93 -44.14
C ALA A 407 32.88 3.73 -42.66
N GLU A 408 33.84 4.49 -42.13
CA GLU A 408 34.23 4.47 -40.72
C GLU A 408 33.09 4.93 -39.80
N ASN A 409 32.37 5.98 -40.18
CA ASN A 409 31.22 6.48 -39.44
C ASN A 409 30.05 5.49 -39.49
N LYS A 410 29.79 4.90 -40.67
CA LYS A 410 28.74 3.88 -40.84
C LYS A 410 29.03 2.64 -39.97
N ALA A 411 30.29 2.21 -39.92
CA ALA A 411 30.72 1.10 -39.08
C ALA A 411 30.58 1.42 -37.59
N MET A 412 30.99 2.63 -37.17
CA MET A 412 30.83 3.08 -35.78
C MET A 412 29.36 3.09 -35.35
N ILE A 413 28.48 3.70 -36.16
CA ILE A 413 27.04 3.82 -35.88
C ILE A 413 26.37 2.44 -35.79
N THR A 414 26.62 1.57 -36.77
CA THR A 414 26.00 0.24 -36.82
C THR A 414 26.55 -0.73 -35.75
N SER A 415 27.74 -0.47 -35.20
CA SER A 415 28.34 -1.29 -34.13
C SER A 415 27.75 -1.08 -32.74
N ILE A 416 26.90 -0.06 -32.54
CA ILE A 416 26.23 0.19 -31.27
C ILE A 416 25.30 -0.99 -30.92
N LYS A 417 25.25 -1.34 -29.64
CA LYS A 417 24.42 -2.44 -29.15
C LYS A 417 22.94 -2.16 -29.41
N GLN A 418 22.25 -3.16 -29.96
CA GLN A 418 20.80 -3.15 -30.12
C GLN A 418 20.13 -3.38 -28.77
N ASN A 419 19.50 -2.35 -28.24
CA ASN A 419 18.68 -2.44 -27.03
C ASN A 419 17.22 -2.14 -27.39
N PRO A 420 16.24 -2.86 -26.82
CA PRO A 420 14.83 -2.54 -27.01
C PRO A 420 14.49 -1.18 -26.41
N ILE A 421 13.49 -0.49 -26.97
CA ILE A 421 12.90 0.69 -26.34
C ILE A 421 11.93 0.25 -25.23
N LYS A 422 11.81 1.06 -24.18
CA LYS A 422 10.80 0.87 -23.14
C LYS A 422 9.40 1.10 -23.72
N THR A 423 8.48 0.19 -23.40
CA THR A 423 7.04 0.34 -23.61
C THR A 423 6.36 0.56 -22.25
N PHE A 424 5.16 1.13 -22.26
CA PHE A 424 4.38 1.40 -21.04
C PHE A 424 3.02 0.76 -21.14
N LEU A 425 2.46 0.34 -20.01
CA LEU A 425 1.04 -0.01 -19.93
C LEU A 425 0.21 1.25 -20.16
N THR A 426 -0.93 1.09 -20.82
CA THR A 426 -1.84 2.20 -21.09
C THR A 426 -3.26 1.85 -20.70
N LEU A 427 -3.98 2.82 -20.17
CA LEU A 427 -5.38 2.71 -19.79
C LEU A 427 -6.11 4.01 -20.15
N GLU A 428 -7.32 3.87 -20.65
CA GLU A 428 -8.23 5.01 -20.86
C GLU A 428 -9.23 5.07 -19.71
N SER A 429 -9.27 6.19 -18.99
CA SER A 429 -10.19 6.40 -17.87
C SER A 429 -10.33 7.90 -17.58
N ASP A 430 -11.52 8.34 -17.20
CA ASP A 430 -11.79 9.74 -16.80
C ASP A 430 -11.38 10.76 -17.87
N ASN A 431 -11.65 10.44 -19.15
CA ASN A 431 -11.25 11.19 -20.34
C ASN A 431 -9.73 11.45 -20.47
N HIS A 432 -8.89 10.68 -19.77
CA HIS A 432 -7.44 10.75 -19.87
C HIS A 432 -6.83 9.39 -20.22
N VAL A 433 -5.68 9.45 -20.87
CA VAL A 433 -4.75 8.33 -20.95
C VAL A 433 -3.95 8.27 -19.66
N TRP A 434 -3.77 7.06 -19.16
CA TRP A 434 -2.97 6.74 -17.99
C TRP A 434 -1.83 5.82 -18.38
N LEU A 435 -0.66 6.05 -17.79
CA LEU A 435 0.57 5.30 -18.05
C LEU A 435 1.02 4.57 -16.79
N ALA A 436 1.57 3.37 -16.94
CA ALA A 436 2.21 2.64 -15.85
C ALA A 436 3.40 1.82 -16.37
N GLU A 437 4.29 1.40 -15.46
CA GLU A 437 5.35 0.46 -15.81
C GLU A 437 4.78 -0.95 -16.11
N PRO A 438 5.34 -1.69 -17.09
CA PRO A 438 4.92 -3.05 -17.46
C PRO A 438 5.06 -4.14 -16.41
#